data_AF-A0A9X3L5M6-F1
#
_entry.id   AF-A0A9X3L5M6-F1
#
_cell.length_a   1.000
_cell.length_b   1.000
_cell.length_c   1.000
_cell.angle_alpha   90.00
_cell.angle_beta   90.00
_cell.angle_gamma   90.00
#
_symmetry.space_group_name_H-M   'P 1'
#
loop_
_entity.id
_entity.type
_entity.pdbx_description
1 polymer ?
#
loop_
_entity_poly.entity_id
_entity_poly.type
_entity_poly.pdbx_seq_one_letter_code
_entity_poly.pdbx_strand_id
1 'polypeptide(L)'
;MAAPAVAVSLRALMLAAGLYAGAALAQEVPPPAYQLAAQRAGISSTVLYAVALQESGIRRNGRLVPWPWSLNVAGQSRRFATRADACAGLQQAMRATPHTRIDAGLGQINLGY
;
A
#
# COMPACT_ATOMS: atom_id res chain seq x y z
N MET A 1 -46.29 29.13 18.00
CA MET A 1 -45.94 28.52 16.70
C MET A 1 -44.53 28.95 16.30
N ALA A 2 -43.48 28.20 16.67
CA ALA A 2 -42.08 28.50 16.24
C ALA A 2 -41.08 27.32 16.42
N ALA A 3 -41.56 26.09 16.64
CA ALA A 3 -40.69 24.95 16.96
C ALA A 3 -40.14 24.13 15.77
N PRO A 4 -40.79 24.02 14.59
CA PRO A 4 -40.36 23.04 13.59
C PRO A 4 -39.14 23.49 12.77
N ALA A 5 -38.95 24.79 12.58
CA ALA A 5 -37.84 25.33 11.79
C ALA A 5 -36.48 25.13 12.49
N VAL A 6 -36.43 25.37 13.81
CA VAL A 6 -35.21 25.22 14.62
C VAL A 6 -34.70 23.77 14.64
N ALA A 7 -35.62 22.80 14.71
CA ALA A 7 -35.28 21.37 14.72
C ALA A 7 -34.72 20.88 13.37
N VAL A 8 -35.21 21.43 12.25
CA VAL A 8 -34.70 21.11 10.90
C VAL A 8 -33.31 21.70 10.69
N SER A 9 -33.06 22.93 11.15
CA SER A 9 -31.74 23.58 11.09
C SER A 9 -30.68 22.82 11.89
N LEU A 10 -31.02 22.33 13.09
CA LEU A 10 -30.13 21.53 13.94
C LEU A 10 -29.77 20.17 13.31
N ARG A 11 -30.73 19.50 12.67
CA ARG A 11 -30.49 18.24 11.95
C ARG A 11 -29.61 18.42 10.72
N ALA A 12 -29.86 19.48 9.95
CA ALA A 12 -29.01 19.83 8.80
C ALA A 12 -27.58 20.16 9.24
N LEU A 13 -27.40 20.87 10.37
CA LEU A 13 -26.10 21.15 10.95
C LEU A 13 -25.37 19.87 11.40
N MET A 14 -26.08 18.93 12.03
CA MET A 14 -25.50 17.65 12.46
C MET A 14 -25.12 16.74 11.30
N LEU A 15 -25.94 16.69 10.23
CA LEU A 15 -25.60 15.97 8.99
C LEU A 15 -24.39 16.59 8.29
N ALA A 16 -24.33 17.92 8.20
CA ALA A 16 -23.18 18.63 7.63
C ALA A 16 -21.91 18.40 8.46
N ALA A 17 -21.99 18.47 9.79
CA ALA A 17 -20.86 18.21 10.68
C ALA A 17 -20.39 16.74 10.61
N GLY A 18 -21.31 15.78 10.51
CA GLY A 18 -20.99 14.36 10.32
C GLY A 18 -20.30 14.07 8.99
N LEU A 19 -20.72 14.74 7.91
CA LEU A 19 -20.08 14.66 6.60
C LEU A 19 -18.66 15.26 6.60
N TYR A 20 -18.44 16.36 7.33
CA TYR A 20 -17.10 16.95 7.50
C TYR A 20 -16.18 16.08 8.37
N ALA A 21 -16.71 15.43 9.41
CA ALA A 21 -15.93 14.55 10.29
C ALA A 21 -15.50 13.24 9.60
N GLY A 22 -16.28 12.73 8.64
CA GLY A 22 -15.98 11.50 7.92
C GLY A 22 -14.87 11.60 6.86
N ALA A 23 -14.52 12.82 6.42
CA ALA A 23 -13.52 13.04 5.37
C ALA A 23 -12.07 12.99 5.85
N ALA A 24 -11.84 13.00 7.18
CA ALA A 24 -10.51 12.85 7.76
C ALA A 24 -10.12 11.36 7.86
N LEU A 25 -10.20 10.62 6.75
CA LEU A 25 -9.47 9.36 6.63
C LEU A 25 -7.99 9.72 6.61
N ALA A 26 -7.32 9.54 7.75
CA ALA A 26 -5.91 9.80 7.93
C ALA A 26 -5.12 9.12 6.80
N GLN A 27 -4.69 9.91 5.81
CA GLN A 27 -3.69 9.44 4.87
C GLN A 27 -2.44 9.20 5.69
N GLU A 28 -2.06 7.93 5.81
CA GLU A 28 -0.81 7.58 6.48
C GLU A 28 0.32 8.25 5.70
N VAL A 29 1.06 9.13 6.39
CA VAL A 29 2.24 9.77 5.82
C VAL A 29 3.21 8.65 5.42
N PRO A 30 3.56 8.51 4.12
CA PRO A 30 4.43 7.44 3.68
C PRO A 30 5.76 7.43 4.45
N PRO A 31 6.33 6.26 4.77
CA PRO A 31 7.62 6.19 5.46
C PRO A 31 8.72 6.97 4.72
N PRO A 32 9.75 7.52 5.42
CA PRO A 32 10.77 8.38 4.81
C PRO A 32 11.47 7.81 3.57
N ALA A 33 11.65 6.48 3.51
CA ALA A 33 12.24 5.83 2.34
C ALA A 33 11.42 6.05 1.05
N TYR A 34 10.09 6.00 1.15
CA TYR A 34 9.19 6.27 0.03
C TYR A 34 9.19 7.75 -0.36
N GLN A 35 9.28 8.65 0.63
CA GLN A 35 9.39 10.09 0.37
C GLN A 35 10.68 10.40 -0.41
N LEU A 36 11.81 9.88 0.04
CA LEU A 36 13.10 10.06 -0.61
C LEU A 36 13.13 9.46 -2.02
N ALA A 37 12.62 8.24 -2.18
CA ALA A 37 12.55 7.59 -3.50
C ALA A 37 11.64 8.36 -4.46
N ALA A 38 10.47 8.78 -3.99
CA ALA A 38 9.51 9.53 -4.80
C ALA A 38 10.04 10.92 -5.18
N GLN A 39 10.71 11.62 -4.25
CA GLN A 39 11.35 12.90 -4.52
C GLN A 39 12.41 12.77 -5.63
N ARG A 40 13.27 11.74 -5.56
CA ARG A 40 14.29 11.47 -6.58
C ARG A 40 13.68 11.16 -7.94
N ALA A 41 12.53 10.50 -7.96
CA ALA A 41 11.81 10.17 -9.18
C ALA A 41 10.87 11.28 -9.67
N GLY A 42 10.71 12.38 -8.92
CA GLY A 42 9.78 13.46 -9.28
C GLY A 42 8.30 13.04 -9.23
N ILE A 43 7.95 12.05 -8.40
CA ILE A 43 6.58 11.52 -8.28
C ILE A 43 6.00 11.73 -6.88
N SER A 44 4.69 11.49 -6.72
CA SER A 44 4.04 11.53 -5.40
C SER A 44 4.46 10.34 -4.52
N SER A 45 4.91 10.63 -3.30
CA SER A 45 5.27 9.61 -2.30
C SER A 45 4.06 8.81 -1.83
N THR A 46 2.89 9.45 -1.74
CA THR A 46 1.61 8.79 -1.42
C THR A 46 1.24 7.78 -2.48
N VAL A 47 1.39 8.14 -3.77
CA VAL A 47 1.11 7.22 -4.88
C VAL A 47 2.11 6.07 -4.89
N LEU A 48 3.41 6.34 -4.77
CA LEU A 48 4.43 5.30 -4.71
C LEU A 48 4.19 4.30 -3.57
N TYR A 49 3.80 4.81 -2.40
CA TYR A 49 3.51 3.96 -1.24
C TYR A 49 2.23 3.15 -1.43
N ALA A 50 1.17 3.74 -1.99
CA ALA A 50 -0.06 3.04 -2.30
C ALA A 50 0.16 1.91 -3.32
N VAL A 51 0.98 2.13 -4.36
CA VAL A 51 1.37 1.08 -5.30
C VAL A 51 2.14 -0.02 -4.58
N ALA A 52 3.14 0.30 -3.77
CA ALA A 52 3.88 -0.72 -3.03
C ALA A 52 3.00 -1.53 -2.05
N LEU A 53 1.99 -0.90 -1.45
CA LEU A 53 0.98 -1.57 -0.63
C LEU A 53 0.11 -2.52 -1.45
N GLN A 54 -0.29 -2.14 -2.67
CA GLN A 54 -1.06 -2.99 -3.57
C GLN A 54 -0.22 -4.19 -4.04
N GLU A 55 1.04 -3.96 -4.38
CA GLU A 55 1.95 -4.98 -4.92
C GLU A 55 2.43 -5.98 -3.85
N SER A 56 2.76 -5.48 -2.65
CA SER A 56 3.39 -6.30 -1.62
C SER A 56 2.84 -6.20 -0.21
N GLY A 57 1.68 -5.57 -0.03
CA GLY A 57 1.07 -5.36 1.27
C GLY A 57 0.83 -6.65 2.06
N ILE A 58 1.25 -6.64 3.33
CA ILE A 58 0.87 -7.64 4.32
C ILE A 58 0.42 -6.98 5.62
N ARG A 59 -0.45 -7.64 6.40
CA ARG A 59 -0.79 -7.17 7.75
C ARG A 59 0.29 -7.60 8.74
N ARG A 60 0.91 -6.63 9.41
CA ARG A 60 1.89 -6.80 10.50
C ARG A 60 1.60 -5.80 11.60
N ASN A 61 1.53 -6.28 12.84
CA ASN A 61 1.29 -5.45 14.03
C ASN A 61 0.08 -4.51 13.86
N GLY A 62 -1.02 -5.02 13.30
CA GLY A 62 -2.24 -4.24 13.07
C GLY A 62 -2.22 -3.31 11.84
N ARG A 63 -1.09 -3.13 11.17
CA ARG A 63 -0.92 -2.22 10.02
C ARG A 63 -0.68 -2.98 8.71
N LEU A 64 -1.21 -2.46 7.60
CA LEU A 64 -0.84 -2.94 6.26
C LEU A 64 0.47 -2.26 5.85
N VAL A 65 1.49 -3.04 5.52
CA VAL A 65 2.81 -2.52 5.11
C VAL A 65 3.32 -3.26 3.88
N PRO A 66 4.04 -2.59 2.94
CA PRO A 66 4.70 -3.28 1.84
C PRO A 66 5.78 -4.22 2.38
N TRP A 67 5.81 -5.46 1.90
CA TRP A 67 6.74 -6.47 2.39
C TRP A 67 7.92 -6.67 1.42
N PRO A 68 9.17 -6.37 1.83
CA PRO A 68 10.31 -6.39 0.93
C PRO A 68 10.71 -7.79 0.46
N TRP A 69 10.35 -8.83 1.22
CA TRP A 69 10.78 -10.20 0.98
C TRP A 69 9.68 -11.00 0.30
N SER A 70 9.35 -10.52 -0.89
CA SER A 70 8.17 -10.91 -1.64
C SER A 70 8.53 -11.26 -3.05
N LEU A 71 8.06 -12.41 -3.53
CA LEU A 71 8.22 -12.85 -4.90
C LEU A 71 6.86 -13.16 -5.51
N ASN A 72 6.68 -12.85 -6.78
CA ASN A 72 5.68 -13.45 -7.62
C ASN A 72 6.41 -14.35 -8.63
N VAL A 73 6.15 -15.65 -8.58
CA VAL A 73 6.75 -16.62 -9.50
C VAL A 73 5.65 -17.18 -10.37
N ALA A 74 5.60 -16.75 -11.62
CA ALA A 74 4.64 -17.21 -12.63
C ALA A 74 3.17 -17.04 -12.21
N GLY A 75 2.84 -16.01 -11.42
CA GLY A 75 1.50 -15.75 -10.87
C GLY A 75 1.32 -16.25 -9.42
N GLN A 76 2.31 -16.93 -8.85
CA GLN A 76 2.25 -17.41 -7.47
C GLN A 76 3.01 -16.49 -6.51
N SER A 77 2.24 -15.85 -5.62
CA SER A 77 2.79 -15.02 -4.56
C SER A 77 3.48 -15.87 -3.47
N ARG A 78 4.71 -15.50 -3.12
CA ARG A 78 5.52 -16.10 -2.05
C ARG A 78 6.04 -14.99 -1.16
N ARG A 79 5.80 -15.10 0.15
CA ARG A 79 6.26 -14.12 1.16
C ARG A 79 7.18 -14.81 2.15
N PHE A 80 8.36 -14.26 2.35
CA PHE A 80 9.40 -14.86 3.19
C PHE A 80 9.58 -14.06 4.48
N ALA A 81 9.99 -14.73 5.55
CA ALA A 81 10.19 -14.10 6.85
C ALA A 81 11.50 -13.32 6.93
N THR A 82 12.49 -13.62 6.09
CA THR A 82 13.80 -12.96 6.09
C THR A 82 14.28 -12.66 4.67
N ARG A 83 15.24 -11.74 4.58
CA ARG A 83 15.95 -11.46 3.32
C ARG A 83 16.64 -12.70 2.77
N ALA A 84 17.29 -13.48 3.64
CA ALA A 84 18.06 -14.65 3.24
C ALA A 84 17.15 -15.69 2.57
N ASP A 85 15.98 -15.96 3.16
CA ASP A 85 15.00 -16.90 2.61
C ASP A 85 14.44 -16.41 1.27
N ALA A 86 14.15 -15.11 1.14
CA ALA A 86 13.71 -14.54 -0.13
C ALA A 86 14.79 -14.65 -1.22
N CYS A 87 16.06 -14.39 -0.88
CA CYS A 87 17.16 -14.56 -1.82
C CYS A 87 17.32 -16.02 -2.26
N ALA A 88 17.27 -16.98 -1.33
CA ALA A 88 17.34 -18.40 -1.64
C ALA A 88 16.16 -18.84 -2.52
N GLY A 89 14.93 -18.45 -2.16
CA GLY A 89 13.72 -18.74 -2.93
C GLY A 89 13.74 -18.11 -4.33
N LEU A 90 14.30 -16.90 -4.46
CA LEU A 90 14.48 -16.23 -5.74
C LEU A 90 15.48 -16.99 -6.63
N GLN A 91 16.64 -17.32 -6.09
CA GLN A 91 17.65 -18.09 -6.83
C GLN A 91 17.09 -19.44 -7.30
N GLN A 92 16.28 -20.11 -6.48
CA GLN A 92 15.59 -21.33 -6.88
C GLN A 92 14.58 -21.08 -8.00
N ALA A 93 13.76 -20.03 -7.91
CA ALA A 93 12.79 -19.69 -8.93
C ALA A 93 13.45 -19.38 -10.28
N MET A 94 14.55 -18.62 -10.29
CA MET A 94 15.30 -18.26 -11.50
C MET A 94 15.89 -19.48 -12.23
N ARG A 95 16.19 -20.58 -11.53
CA ARG A 95 16.64 -21.82 -12.17
C ARG A 95 15.52 -22.61 -12.85
N ALA A 96 14.27 -22.39 -12.45
CA ALA A 96 13.13 -23.21 -12.86
C ALA A 96 12.07 -22.44 -13.67
N THR A 97 12.18 -21.13 -13.78
CA THR A 97 11.16 -20.27 -14.39
C THR A 97 11.85 -19.13 -15.16
N PRO A 98 11.39 -18.79 -16.38
CA PRO A 98 11.90 -17.65 -17.11
C PRO A 98 11.87 -16.37 -16.27
N HIS A 99 12.95 -15.59 -16.28
CA HIS A 99 13.07 -14.40 -15.43
C HIS A 99 11.97 -13.35 -15.70
N THR A 100 11.47 -13.28 -16.94
CA THR A 100 10.33 -12.44 -17.35
C THR A 100 9.01 -12.79 -16.65
N ARG A 101 8.94 -13.94 -15.97
CA ARG A 101 7.80 -14.38 -15.17
C ARG A 101 8.08 -14.33 -13.67
N ILE A 102 9.11 -13.61 -13.25
CA ILE A 102 9.48 -13.45 -11.85
C ILE A 102 9.49 -11.97 -11.52
N ASP A 103 8.68 -11.59 -10.53
CA ASP A 103 8.67 -10.25 -9.97
C ASP A 103 9.14 -10.29 -8.51
N ALA A 104 9.85 -9.25 -8.07
CA ALA A 104 10.47 -9.22 -6.74
C ALA A 104 10.32 -7.88 -6.02
N GLY A 105 10.21 -7.96 -4.68
CA GLY A 105 10.35 -6.81 -3.79
C GLY A 105 9.08 -5.97 -3.59
N LEU A 106 9.27 -4.77 -3.05
CA LEU A 106 8.20 -3.89 -2.56
C LEU A 106 7.18 -3.51 -3.64
N GLY A 107 7.65 -3.28 -4.87
CA GLY A 107 6.84 -2.92 -6.03
C GLY A 107 6.78 -4.00 -7.10
N GLN A 108 7.15 -5.25 -6.78
CA GLN A 108 7.15 -6.39 -7.71
C GLN A 108 7.84 -6.05 -9.05
N ILE A 109 9.13 -5.72 -8.99
CA ILE A 109 9.95 -5.42 -10.18
C ILE A 109 10.21 -6.73 -10.93
N ASN A 110 9.87 -6.74 -12.22
CA ASN A 110 10.13 -7.89 -13.10
C ASN A 110 11.63 -8.07 -13.35
N LEU A 111 12.11 -9.31 -13.36
CA LEU A 111 13.53 -9.63 -13.46
C LEU A 111 14.01 -9.96 -14.87
N GLY A 112 13.12 -9.90 -15.86
CA GLY A 112 13.44 -10.18 -17.26
C GLY A 112 13.63 -8.93 -18.13
N TYR A 113 13.49 -7.73 -17.58
CA TYR A 113 13.61 -6.43 -18.25
C TYR A 113 14.48 -5.48 -17.43
#